data_AF-A0A109LHE5-F1
#
_entry.id   AF-A0A109LHE5-F1
#
_cell.length_a   1.000
_cell.length_b   1.000
_cell.length_c   1.000
_cell.angle_alpha   90.00
_cell.angle_beta   90.00
_cell.angle_gamma   90.00
#
_symmetry.space_group_name_H-M   'P 1'
#
loop_
_entity.id
_entity.type
_entity.pdbx_description
1 polymer ?
#
loop_
_entity_poly.entity_id
_entity_poly.type
_entity_poly.pdbx_seq_one_letter_code
_entity_poly.pdbx_strand_id
1 'polypeptide(L)'
;MLDALSGAKLSVGPPYFNALFIPLMGLLMVVMAVGVLVRWKDTPVKWLVGMLMPVLLGSVALAVIAGFAYGDFNWAVLATFLLAAWVLLAGARDIVDKTRHKGLLKGLPTLTRSYWGMQIAHIGIAVCALGVVLSSQNSAERDLRLAPGESMDLAGYHFIFEGAKHFEGPNFTSDKGTVRVVRNGKEIAVLHPEKRLYTVQSSMMTEAGIDAGFTRDLYVALGEPLGDGAWAVRVHVKPFVRWIWFGGLLTGFGGLLAALDRRYRVKVKSRVREALGLSGAAV
;
A
#
# COMPACT_ATOMS: atom_id res chain seq x y z
N MET A 1 -10.65 -21.30 -15.28
CA MET A 1 -11.12 -22.45 -16.08
C MET A 1 -11.48 -23.66 -15.22
N LEU A 2 -10.65 -24.08 -14.25
CA LEU A 2 -11.00 -25.18 -13.33
C LEU A 2 -12.21 -24.88 -12.42
N ASP A 3 -12.34 -23.68 -11.87
CA ASP A 3 -13.49 -23.28 -11.03
C ASP A 3 -14.82 -23.28 -11.83
N ALA A 4 -14.76 -22.82 -13.09
CA ALA A 4 -15.89 -22.83 -14.02
C ALA A 4 -16.28 -24.24 -14.50
N LEU A 5 -15.37 -25.22 -14.44
CA LEU A 5 -15.60 -26.62 -14.84
C LEU A 5 -15.92 -27.54 -13.66
N SER A 6 -15.48 -27.21 -12.44
CA SER A 6 -15.63 -28.06 -11.25
C SER A 6 -16.65 -27.54 -10.23
N GLY A 7 -17.11 -26.29 -10.36
CA GLY A 7 -18.05 -25.68 -9.41
C GLY A 7 -17.47 -25.46 -8.01
N ALA A 8 -16.20 -25.80 -7.79
CA ALA A 8 -15.51 -25.70 -6.52
C ALA A 8 -14.71 -24.40 -6.47
N LYS A 9 -15.20 -23.44 -5.67
CA LYS A 9 -14.50 -22.18 -5.34
C LYS A 9 -13.15 -22.51 -4.70
N LEU A 10 -12.11 -22.56 -5.52
CA LEU A 10 -10.74 -22.77 -5.05
C LEU A 10 -10.26 -21.45 -4.47
N SER A 11 -10.37 -21.31 -3.15
CA SER A 11 -9.72 -20.23 -2.41
C SER A 11 -8.22 -20.42 -2.55
N VAL A 12 -7.61 -19.65 -3.44
CA VAL A 12 -6.18 -19.71 -3.68
C VAL A 12 -5.46 -19.04 -2.53
N GLY A 13 -4.66 -19.84 -1.81
CA GLY A 13 -3.87 -19.36 -0.68
C GLY A 13 -2.80 -18.34 -1.09
N PRO A 14 -2.18 -17.68 -0.10
CA PRO A 14 -1.16 -16.64 -0.32
C PRO A 14 -0.05 -17.03 -1.33
N PRO A 15 0.46 -18.28 -1.37
CA PRO A 15 1.52 -18.65 -2.31
C PRO A 15 1.10 -18.55 -3.78
N TYR A 16 -0.12 -18.97 -4.13
CA TYR A 16 -0.60 -18.91 -5.51
C TYR A 16 -0.84 -17.47 -5.95
N PHE A 17 -1.47 -16.67 -5.09
CA PHE A 17 -1.70 -15.25 -5.36
C PHE A 17 -0.37 -14.52 -5.56
N ASN A 18 0.59 -14.72 -4.66
CA ASN A 18 1.92 -14.09 -4.74
C ASN A 18 2.69 -14.52 -5.99
N ALA A 19 2.63 -15.79 -6.37
CA ALA A 19 3.29 -16.30 -7.56
C ALA A 19 2.80 -15.65 -8.86
N LEU A 20 1.54 -15.22 -8.90
CA LEU A 20 0.96 -14.54 -10.07
C LEU A 20 1.12 -13.01 -9.99
N PHE A 21 0.78 -12.41 -8.85
CA PHE A 21 0.75 -10.96 -8.69
C PHE A 21 2.14 -10.33 -8.66
N ILE A 22 3.12 -10.95 -8.00
CA ILE A 22 4.46 -10.35 -7.86
C ILE A 22 5.14 -10.17 -9.22
N PRO A 23 5.21 -11.19 -10.12
CA PRO A 23 5.81 -11.00 -11.43
C PRO A 23 5.04 -10.00 -12.31
N LEU A 24 3.70 -10.03 -12.25
CA LEU A 24 2.85 -9.13 -13.02
C LEU A 24 3.05 -7.67 -12.59
N MET A 25 3.09 -7.41 -11.28
CA MET A 25 3.37 -6.08 -10.74
C MET A 25 4.80 -5.63 -11.07
N GLY A 26 5.78 -6.53 -11.01
CA GLY A 26 7.15 -6.24 -11.43
C GLY A 26 7.22 -5.81 -12.89
N LEU A 27 6.59 -6.57 -13.79
CA LEU A 27 6.50 -6.25 -15.22
C LEU A 27 5.79 -4.91 -15.44
N LEU A 28 4.67 -4.68 -14.76
CA LEU A 28 3.94 -3.42 -14.83
C LEU A 28 4.83 -2.24 -14.45
N MET A 29 5.59 -2.33 -13.35
CA MET A 29 6.48 -1.25 -12.91
C MET A 29 7.61 -0.98 -13.90
N VAL A 30 8.17 -2.03 -14.52
CA VAL A 30 9.19 -1.89 -15.58
C VAL A 30 8.61 -1.11 -16.77
N VAL A 31 7.47 -1.58 -17.30
CA VAL A 31 6.81 -0.97 -18.46
C VAL A 31 6.34 0.44 -18.14
N MET A 32 5.86 0.68 -16.94
CA MET A 32 5.34 1.97 -16.48
C MET A 32 6.41 3.07 -16.57
N ALA A 33 7.63 2.82 -16.10
CA ALA A 33 8.69 3.83 -16.17
C ALA A 33 9.13 4.13 -17.61
N VAL A 34 9.13 3.11 -18.48
CA VAL A 34 9.36 3.29 -19.92
C VAL A 34 8.22 4.14 -20.53
N GLY A 35 6.98 3.82 -20.18
CA GLY A 35 5.77 4.50 -20.66
C GLY A 35 5.73 5.99 -20.31
N VAL A 36 6.27 6.40 -19.15
CA VAL A 36 6.38 7.82 -18.77
C VAL A 36 7.26 8.61 -19.74
N LEU A 37 8.29 7.98 -20.31
CA LEU A 37 9.30 8.63 -21.14
C LEU A 37 9.03 8.52 -22.64
N VAL A 38 8.28 7.50 -23.07
CA VAL A 38 7.97 7.27 -24.49
C VAL A 38 7.03 8.36 -25.03
N ARG A 39 7.45 8.99 -26.13
CA ARG A 39 6.63 9.88 -26.93
C ARG A 39 5.83 9.04 -27.92
N TRP A 40 4.50 9.15 -27.88
CA TRP A 40 3.61 8.37 -28.75
C TRP A 40 3.96 8.59 -30.24
N LYS A 41 4.20 7.51 -30.97
CA LYS A 41 4.58 7.39 -32.40
C LYS A 41 6.02 7.76 -32.81
N ASP A 42 6.70 8.71 -32.16
CA ASP A 42 8.01 9.21 -32.64
C ASP A 42 9.12 9.16 -31.57
N THR A 43 9.40 7.97 -31.01
CA THR A 43 10.52 7.80 -30.07
C THR A 43 11.68 7.02 -30.71
N PRO A 44 12.81 7.67 -31.03
CA PRO A 44 14.00 6.94 -31.48
C PRO A 44 14.58 6.12 -30.33
N VAL A 45 14.83 4.83 -30.57
CA VAL A 45 15.31 3.87 -29.56
C VAL A 45 16.61 4.34 -28.90
N LYS A 46 17.55 4.92 -29.67
CA LYS A 46 18.82 5.45 -29.14
C LYS A 46 18.61 6.57 -28.12
N TRP A 47 17.63 7.46 -28.34
CA TRP A 47 17.29 8.53 -27.40
C TRP A 47 16.66 7.96 -26.13
N LEU A 48 15.73 7.00 -26.29
CA LEU A 48 15.08 6.34 -25.16
C LEU A 48 16.09 5.62 -24.27
N VAL A 49 17.01 4.85 -24.86
CA VAL A 49 18.09 4.19 -24.12
C VAL A 49 19.00 5.21 -23.43
N GLY A 50 19.35 6.31 -24.10
CA GLY A 50 20.14 7.39 -23.49
C GLY A 50 19.43 8.09 -22.32
N MET A 51 18.10 8.09 -22.30
CA MET A 51 17.31 8.65 -21.21
C MET A 51 17.09 7.65 -20.06
N LEU A 52 16.91 6.37 -20.38
CA LEU A 52 16.67 5.29 -19.41
C LEU A 52 17.95 4.76 -18.74
N MET A 53 19.09 4.74 -19.43
CA MET A 53 20.31 4.14 -18.90
C MET A 53 20.81 4.83 -17.61
N PRO A 54 20.84 6.18 -17.51
CA PRO A 54 21.18 6.85 -16.24
C PRO A 54 20.15 6.58 -15.14
N VAL A 55 18.88 6.44 -15.50
CA VAL A 55 17.79 6.09 -14.57
C VAL A 55 17.98 4.67 -14.05
N LEU A 56 18.39 3.73 -14.91
CA LEU A 56 18.67 2.35 -14.54
C LEU A 56 19.83 2.29 -13.55
N LEU A 57 20.97 2.92 -13.90
CA LEU A 57 22.15 2.96 -13.03
C LEU A 57 21.83 3.62 -11.69
N GLY A 58 21.10 4.74 -11.69
CA GLY A 58 20.65 5.40 -10.46
C GLY A 58 19.73 4.52 -9.63
N SER A 59 18.81 3.78 -10.26
CA SER A 59 17.89 2.88 -9.56
C SER A 59 18.61 1.69 -8.92
N VAL A 60 19.60 1.11 -9.63
CA VAL A 60 20.46 0.04 -9.10
C VAL A 60 21.30 0.56 -7.93
N ALA A 61 21.92 1.72 -8.06
CA ALA A 61 22.72 2.31 -6.98
C ALA A 61 21.87 2.57 -5.72
N LEU A 62 20.68 3.16 -5.88
CA LEU A 62 19.75 3.39 -4.77
C LEU A 62 19.26 2.09 -4.15
N ALA A 63 18.96 1.06 -4.95
CA ALA A 63 18.54 -0.24 -4.43
C ALA A 63 19.65 -0.90 -3.61
N VAL A 64 20.89 -0.84 -4.08
CA VAL A 64 22.06 -1.39 -3.38
C VAL A 64 22.29 -0.63 -2.07
N ILE A 65 22.27 0.70 -2.09
CA ILE A 65 22.42 1.53 -0.88
C ILE A 65 21.30 1.22 0.13
N ALA A 66 20.05 1.15 -0.34
CA ALA A 66 18.91 0.82 0.51
C ALA A 66 19.02 -0.61 1.09
N GLY A 67 19.47 -1.58 0.28
CA GLY A 67 19.72 -2.94 0.73
C GLY A 67 20.79 -3.04 1.80
N PHE A 68 21.91 -2.32 1.65
CA PHE A 68 22.94 -2.27 2.69
C PHE A 68 22.46 -1.55 3.96
N ALA A 69 21.70 -0.48 3.84
CA ALA A 69 21.13 0.24 4.99
C ALA A 69 20.11 -0.61 5.77
N TYR A 70 19.50 -1.60 5.10
CA TYR A 70 18.49 -2.46 5.69
C TYR A 70 19.06 -3.59 6.56
N GLY A 71 20.31 -3.99 6.34
CA GLY A 71 21.00 -5.00 7.14
C GLY A 71 20.70 -6.45 6.74
N ASP A 72 19.44 -6.79 6.45
CA ASP A 72 19.03 -8.14 6.01
C ASP A 72 18.89 -8.23 4.49
N PHE A 73 19.70 -9.09 3.87
CA PHE A 73 19.77 -9.22 2.42
C PHE A 73 18.62 -10.07 1.87
N ASN A 74 17.55 -9.41 1.43
CA ASN A 74 16.39 -10.06 0.81
C ASN A 74 16.22 -9.62 -0.65
N TRP A 75 16.23 -10.58 -1.58
CA TRP A 75 16.10 -10.32 -3.01
C TRP A 75 14.79 -9.62 -3.39
N ALA A 76 13.68 -9.94 -2.71
CA ALA A 76 12.39 -9.31 -3.00
C ALA A 76 12.37 -7.83 -2.60
N VAL A 77 13.00 -7.51 -1.46
CA VAL A 77 13.17 -6.15 -0.94
C VAL A 77 14.03 -5.34 -1.91
N LEU A 78 15.19 -5.87 -2.30
CA LEU A 78 16.08 -5.25 -3.29
C LEU A 78 15.40 -4.99 -4.63
N ALA A 79 14.69 -5.98 -5.17
CA ALA A 79 13.97 -5.85 -6.43
C ALA A 79 12.90 -4.76 -6.35
N THR A 80 12.19 -4.66 -5.22
CA THR A 80 11.14 -3.65 -5.05
C THR A 80 11.72 -2.26 -4.88
N PHE A 81 12.84 -2.10 -4.15
CA PHE A 81 13.55 -0.83 -4.09
C PHE A 81 14.06 -0.39 -5.46
N LEU A 82 14.62 -1.32 -6.25
CA LEU A 82 15.05 -1.05 -7.62
C LEU A 82 13.88 -0.57 -8.48
N LEU A 83 12.77 -1.31 -8.49
CA LEU A 83 11.60 -0.96 -9.30
C LEU A 83 10.92 0.33 -8.84
N ALA A 84 10.85 0.58 -7.54
CA ALA A 84 10.34 1.84 -7.02
C ALA A 84 11.25 3.01 -7.42
N ALA A 85 12.57 2.88 -7.24
CA ALA A 85 13.53 3.89 -7.67
C ALA A 85 13.48 4.10 -9.18
N TRP A 86 13.33 3.05 -9.97
CA TRP A 86 13.17 3.07 -11.43
C TRP A 86 12.00 3.96 -11.85
N VAL A 87 10.81 3.77 -11.25
CA VAL A 87 9.62 4.57 -11.53
C VAL A 87 9.80 6.02 -11.09
N LEU A 88 10.34 6.25 -9.89
CA LEU A 88 10.52 7.60 -9.34
C LEU A 88 11.54 8.40 -10.13
N LEU A 89 12.69 7.80 -10.46
CA LEU A 89 13.75 8.44 -11.22
C LEU A 89 13.35 8.67 -12.68
N ALA A 90 12.58 7.76 -13.30
CA ALA A 90 12.03 7.99 -14.64
C ALA A 90 11.08 9.20 -14.66
N GLY A 91 10.20 9.31 -13.65
CA GLY A 91 9.33 10.47 -13.48
C GLY A 91 10.12 11.76 -13.25
N ALA A 92 11.12 11.75 -12.36
CA ALA A 92 11.99 12.89 -12.13
C ALA A 92 12.74 13.31 -13.41
N ARG A 93 13.23 12.33 -14.19
CA ARG A 93 13.92 12.56 -15.45
C ARG A 93 13.01 13.19 -16.51
N ASP A 94 11.76 12.73 -16.59
CA ASP A 94 10.75 13.31 -17.48
C ASP A 94 10.41 14.77 -17.11
N ILE A 95 10.26 15.06 -15.80
CA ILE A 95 10.06 16.43 -15.31
C ILE A 95 11.23 17.33 -15.70
N VAL A 96 12.46 16.86 -15.50
CA VAL A 96 13.68 17.61 -15.84
C VAL A 96 13.75 17.88 -17.35
N ASP A 97 13.46 16.89 -18.20
CA ASP A 97 13.46 17.09 -19.66
C ASP A 97 12.40 18.12 -20.10
N LYS A 98 11.18 18.04 -19.57
CA LYS A 98 10.08 18.97 -19.90
C LYS A 98 10.30 20.39 -19.39
N THR A 99 11.06 20.56 -18.31
CA THR A 99 11.33 21.88 -17.72
C THR A 99 12.69 22.46 -18.13
N ARG A 100 13.54 21.68 -18.82
CA ARG A 100 14.91 22.04 -19.20
C ARG A 100 15.04 23.39 -19.91
N HIS A 101 14.10 23.74 -20.78
CA HIS A 101 14.16 24.98 -21.56
C HIS A 101 13.70 26.23 -20.79
N LYS A 102 12.93 26.07 -19.71
CA LYS A 102 12.38 27.19 -18.91
C LYS A 102 12.99 27.30 -17.51
N GLY A 103 13.78 26.30 -17.10
CA GLY A 103 14.25 26.11 -15.73
C GLY A 103 13.17 25.50 -14.82
N LEU A 104 13.57 24.77 -13.78
CA LEU A 104 12.65 24.04 -12.89
C LEU A 104 11.59 24.97 -12.26
N LEU A 105 12.03 26.10 -11.69
CA LEU A 105 11.18 27.06 -10.97
C LEU A 105 10.06 27.67 -11.83
N LYS A 106 10.33 27.97 -13.11
CA LYS A 106 9.35 28.54 -14.04
C LYS A 106 8.65 27.49 -14.90
N GLY A 107 9.23 26.31 -15.04
CA GLY A 107 8.68 25.20 -15.84
C GLY A 107 7.64 24.35 -15.10
N LEU A 108 7.86 24.07 -13.81
CA LEU A 108 6.95 23.27 -12.96
C LEU A 108 5.49 23.75 -12.98
N PRO A 109 5.18 25.06 -12.80
CA PRO A 109 3.79 25.54 -12.83
C PRO A 109 3.17 25.57 -14.23
N THR A 110 3.96 25.39 -15.31
CA THR A 110 3.42 25.34 -16.68
C THR A 110 2.92 23.95 -17.09
N LEU A 111 3.18 22.94 -16.26
CA LEU A 111 2.74 21.56 -16.49
C LEU A 111 1.24 21.42 -16.19
N THR A 112 0.55 20.62 -16.99
CA THR A 112 -0.91 20.46 -16.86
C THR A 112 -1.29 19.68 -15.60
N ARG A 113 -2.54 19.85 -15.14
CA ARG A 113 -3.07 19.08 -14.01
C ARG A 113 -3.10 17.58 -14.29
N SER A 114 -3.35 17.19 -15.55
CA SER A 114 -3.26 15.78 -15.97
C SER A 114 -1.85 15.21 -15.88
N TYR A 115 -0.83 16.03 -16.14
CA TYR A 115 0.57 15.59 -15.99
C TYR A 115 0.93 15.32 -14.53
N TRP A 116 0.57 16.25 -13.63
CA TRP A 116 0.74 16.04 -12.19
C TRP A 116 -0.08 14.87 -11.67
N GLY A 117 -1.31 14.68 -12.17
CA GLY A 117 -2.14 13.53 -11.85
C GLY A 117 -1.50 12.20 -12.24
N MET A 118 -0.94 12.12 -13.45
CA MET A 118 -0.16 10.96 -13.89
C MET A 118 1.03 10.71 -12.95
N GLN A 119 1.84 11.74 -12.67
CA GLN A 119 3.05 11.58 -11.85
C GLN A 119 2.72 11.13 -10.42
N ILE A 120 1.71 11.74 -9.79
CA ILE A 120 1.24 11.37 -8.45
C ILE A 120 0.73 9.93 -8.44
N ALA A 121 0.02 9.51 -9.48
CA ALA A 121 -0.48 8.15 -9.56
C ALA A 121 0.64 7.10 -9.66
N HIS A 122 1.67 7.38 -10.47
CA HIS A 122 2.82 6.48 -10.62
C HIS A 122 3.65 6.41 -9.33
N ILE A 123 3.82 7.54 -8.63
CA ILE A 123 4.45 7.58 -7.30
C ILE A 123 3.62 6.75 -6.30
N GLY A 124 2.29 6.87 -6.35
CA GLY A 124 1.38 6.10 -5.49
C GLY A 124 1.56 4.59 -5.64
N ILE A 125 1.71 4.09 -6.86
CA ILE A 125 1.99 2.68 -7.13
C ILE A 125 3.34 2.25 -6.54
N ALA A 126 4.40 3.06 -6.72
CA ALA A 126 5.72 2.75 -6.15
C ALA A 126 5.70 2.71 -4.62
N VAL A 127 5.02 3.65 -3.97
CA VAL A 127 4.85 3.71 -2.51
C VAL A 127 4.05 2.50 -2.00
N CYS A 128 2.98 2.13 -2.71
CA CYS A 128 2.17 0.96 -2.37
C CYS A 128 2.99 -0.33 -2.44
N ALA A 129 3.74 -0.53 -3.54
CA ALA A 129 4.59 -1.71 -3.72
C ALA A 129 5.65 -1.83 -2.61
N LEU A 130 6.31 -0.73 -2.25
CA LEU A 130 7.24 -0.68 -1.11
C LEU A 130 6.56 -1.05 0.21
N GLY A 131 5.38 -0.48 0.49
CA GLY A 131 4.61 -0.78 1.69
C GLY A 131 4.25 -2.27 1.80
N VAL A 132 3.82 -2.90 0.69
CA VAL A 132 3.47 -4.32 0.67
C VAL A 132 4.68 -5.19 0.96
N VAL A 133 5.80 -4.99 0.28
CA VAL A 133 6.98 -5.84 0.43
C VAL A 133 7.64 -5.64 1.79
N LEU A 134 7.76 -4.40 2.26
CA LEU A 134 8.29 -4.13 3.60
C LEU A 134 7.37 -4.66 4.70
N SER A 135 6.05 -4.57 4.54
CA SER A 135 5.11 -5.15 5.50
C SER A 135 5.18 -6.68 5.51
N SER A 136 5.33 -7.32 4.34
CA SER A 136 5.32 -8.78 4.23
C SER A 136 6.62 -9.42 4.73
N GLN A 137 7.76 -8.77 4.55
CA GLN A 137 9.06 -9.34 4.93
C GLN A 137 9.38 -9.13 6.41
N ASN A 138 8.79 -8.12 7.04
CA ASN A 138 9.02 -7.80 8.46
C ASN A 138 7.81 -8.05 9.35
N SER A 139 6.75 -8.66 8.83
CA SER A 139 5.62 -9.00 9.68
C SER A 139 6.05 -10.08 10.65
N ALA A 140 5.94 -9.80 11.94
CA ALA A 140 6.11 -10.79 12.99
C ALA A 140 4.75 -11.17 13.53
N GLU A 141 4.48 -12.46 13.69
CA GLU A 141 3.24 -12.98 14.26
C GLU A 141 3.50 -14.06 15.29
N ARG A 142 2.66 -14.07 16.34
CA ARG A 142 2.62 -15.16 17.31
C ARG A 142 1.21 -15.35 17.85
N ASP A 143 0.86 -16.63 17.98
CA ASP A 143 -0.36 -17.11 18.62
C ASP A 143 0.05 -17.85 19.89
N LEU A 144 -0.37 -17.34 21.05
CA LEU A 144 -0.05 -17.94 22.34
C LEU A 144 -1.27 -17.94 23.26
N ARG A 145 -1.34 -18.94 24.14
CA ARG A 145 -2.25 -18.92 25.29
C ARG A 145 -1.67 -17.96 26.32
N LEU A 146 -2.44 -16.96 26.72
CA LEU A 146 -2.09 -16.03 27.79
C LEU A 146 -3.15 -16.07 28.90
N ALA A 147 -2.70 -16.28 30.13
CA ALA A 147 -3.47 -16.05 31.35
C ALA A 147 -3.36 -14.59 31.81
N PRO A 148 -4.32 -14.07 32.61
CA PRO A 148 -4.23 -12.72 33.14
C PRO A 148 -2.94 -12.53 33.96
N GLY A 149 -2.18 -11.48 33.65
CA GLY A 149 -0.87 -11.17 34.21
C GLY A 149 0.32 -11.73 33.41
N GLU A 150 0.10 -12.63 32.46
CA GLU A 150 1.17 -13.12 31.60
C GLU A 150 1.54 -12.12 30.50
N SER A 151 2.79 -12.19 30.06
CA SER A 151 3.33 -11.32 29.01
C SER A 151 3.99 -12.12 27.88
N MET A 152 4.00 -11.55 26.69
CA MET A 152 4.77 -12.06 25.56
C MET A 152 5.63 -10.97 24.92
N ASP A 153 6.76 -11.40 24.37
CA ASP A 153 7.70 -10.53 23.67
C ASP A 153 7.66 -10.80 22.17
N LEU A 154 7.48 -9.75 21.37
CA LEU A 154 7.48 -9.85 19.92
C LEU A 154 8.08 -8.58 19.31
N ALA A 155 9.09 -8.72 18.44
CA ALA A 155 9.76 -7.61 17.74
C ALA A 155 10.22 -6.44 18.67
N GLY A 156 10.59 -6.76 19.91
CA GLY A 156 11.00 -5.78 20.93
C GLY A 156 9.85 -5.03 21.62
N TYR A 157 8.62 -5.52 21.54
CA TYR A 157 7.47 -5.08 22.33
C TYR A 157 7.11 -6.14 23.36
N HIS A 158 6.80 -5.69 24.56
CA HIS A 158 6.28 -6.51 25.65
C HIS A 158 4.76 -6.30 25.70
N PHE A 159 4.00 -7.34 25.39
CA PHE A 159 2.54 -7.35 25.46
C PHE A 159 2.12 -8.03 26.76
N ILE A 160 1.44 -7.30 27.65
CA ILE A 160 0.99 -7.80 28.95
C ILE A 160 -0.52 -7.95 28.87
N PHE A 161 -1.03 -9.18 29.04
CA PHE A 161 -2.47 -9.43 29.06
C PHE A 161 -3.01 -9.25 30.48
N GLU A 162 -3.89 -8.29 30.69
CA GLU A 162 -4.47 -8.00 32.01
C GLU A 162 -5.74 -8.82 32.29
N GLY A 163 -6.21 -9.58 31.28
CA GLY A 163 -7.42 -10.38 31.35
C GLY A 163 -8.53 -9.89 30.41
N ALA A 164 -9.61 -10.65 30.36
CA ALA A 164 -10.82 -10.33 29.62
C ALA A 164 -12.01 -10.15 30.57
N LYS A 165 -12.85 -9.16 30.28
CA LYS A 165 -14.08 -8.91 31.02
C LYS A 165 -15.28 -9.08 30.09
N HIS A 166 -16.31 -9.75 30.59
CA HIS A 166 -17.57 -9.85 29.89
C HIS A 166 -18.28 -8.50 29.88
N PHE A 167 -18.84 -8.13 28.73
CA PHE A 167 -19.54 -6.88 28.49
C PHE A 167 -20.77 -7.14 27.61
N GLU A 168 -21.94 -6.78 28.12
CA GLU A 168 -23.20 -6.86 27.38
C GLU A 168 -23.49 -5.51 26.69
N GLY A 169 -23.48 -5.52 25.36
CA GLY A 169 -23.89 -4.40 24.53
C GLY A 169 -25.38 -4.48 24.15
N PRO A 170 -25.92 -3.43 23.50
CA PRO A 170 -27.35 -3.37 23.16
C PRO A 170 -27.84 -4.50 22.24
N ASN A 171 -26.96 -4.97 21.35
CA ASN A 171 -27.27 -5.97 20.30
C ASN A 171 -26.25 -7.12 20.25
N PHE A 172 -25.31 -7.17 21.18
CA PHE A 172 -24.23 -8.16 21.18
C PHE A 172 -23.73 -8.40 22.60
N THR A 173 -23.28 -9.62 22.89
CA THR A 173 -22.46 -9.89 24.07
C THR A 173 -21.00 -9.92 23.64
N SER A 174 -20.09 -9.44 24.48
CA SER A 174 -18.68 -9.34 24.13
C SER A 174 -17.75 -9.67 25.28
N ASP A 175 -16.64 -10.32 24.96
CA ASP A 175 -15.52 -10.48 25.88
C ASP A 175 -14.42 -9.50 25.48
N LYS A 176 -14.19 -8.51 26.34
CA LYS A 176 -13.24 -7.42 26.12
C LYS A 176 -11.94 -7.70 26.86
N GLY A 177 -10.90 -8.02 26.11
CA GLY A 177 -9.53 -8.14 26.61
C GLY A 177 -8.90 -6.78 26.84
N THR A 178 -7.95 -6.71 27.77
CA THR A 178 -7.05 -5.56 27.91
C THR A 178 -5.62 -6.03 27.80
N VAL A 179 -4.90 -5.47 26.83
CA VAL A 179 -3.51 -5.81 26.53
C VAL A 179 -2.69 -4.53 26.54
N ARG A 180 -1.81 -4.40 27.54
CA ARG A 180 -0.90 -3.25 27.63
C ARG A 180 0.38 -3.55 26.84
N VAL A 181 0.81 -2.59 26.02
CA VAL A 181 2.02 -2.69 25.21
C VAL A 181 3.11 -1.78 25.76
N VAL A 182 4.24 -2.37 26.13
CA VAL A 182 5.40 -1.66 26.70
C VAL A 182 6.62 -1.88 25.79
N ARG A 183 7.42 -0.84 25.57
CA ARG A 183 8.73 -0.94 24.90
C ARG A 183 9.76 -0.10 25.63
N ASN A 184 10.94 -0.68 25.88
CA ASN A 184 12.03 -0.01 26.57
C ASN A 184 11.58 0.62 27.91
N GLY A 185 10.72 -0.08 28.65
CA GLY A 185 10.18 0.39 29.95
C GLY A 185 9.13 1.51 29.86
N LYS A 186 8.73 1.96 28.67
CA LYS A 186 7.64 2.94 28.49
C LYS A 186 6.41 2.29 27.89
N GLU A 187 5.25 2.58 28.47
CA GLU A 187 3.96 2.21 27.91
C GLU A 187 3.72 2.97 26.61
N ILE A 188 3.47 2.25 25.53
CA ILE A 188 3.18 2.82 24.21
C ILE A 188 1.67 2.99 24.03
N ALA A 189 0.92 1.93 24.32
CA ALA A 189 -0.50 1.85 24.05
C ALA A 189 -1.16 0.76 24.92
N VAL A 190 -2.46 0.94 25.17
CA VAL A 190 -3.34 -0.10 25.72
C VAL A 190 -4.32 -0.50 24.63
N LEU A 191 -4.30 -1.77 24.28
CA LEU A 191 -5.16 -2.36 23.26
C LEU A 191 -6.31 -3.08 23.93
N HIS A 192 -7.51 -2.88 23.38
CA HIS A 192 -8.71 -3.54 23.86
C HIS A 192 -9.30 -4.45 22.78
N PRO A 193 -8.72 -5.63 22.54
CA PRO A 193 -9.32 -6.59 21.63
C PRO A 193 -10.64 -7.10 22.21
N GLU A 194 -11.63 -7.31 21.35
CA GLU A 194 -12.97 -7.76 21.74
C GLU A 194 -13.38 -8.96 20.91
N LYS A 195 -14.08 -9.91 21.54
CA LYS A 195 -14.76 -10.99 20.83
C LYS A 195 -16.26 -10.83 21.03
N ARG A 196 -16.99 -10.52 19.95
CA ARG A 196 -18.41 -10.18 19.95
C ARG A 196 -19.24 -11.34 19.44
N LEU A 197 -20.26 -11.72 20.18
CA LEU A 197 -21.32 -12.64 19.77
C LEU A 197 -22.58 -11.84 19.46
N TYR A 198 -23.01 -11.90 18.21
CA TYR A 198 -24.28 -11.33 17.76
C TYR A 198 -25.35 -12.41 17.85
N THR A 199 -26.22 -12.31 18.86
CA THR A 199 -27.22 -13.33 19.20
C THR A 199 -28.27 -13.53 18.11
N VAL A 200 -28.63 -12.48 17.36
CA VAL A 200 -29.65 -12.57 16.29
C VAL A 200 -29.11 -13.26 15.04
N GLN A 201 -27.86 -12.96 14.66
CA GLN A 201 -27.20 -13.55 13.49
C GLN A 201 -26.50 -14.87 13.82
N SER A 202 -26.47 -15.29 15.09
CA SER A 202 -25.68 -16.42 15.61
C SER A 202 -24.24 -16.42 15.07
N SER A 203 -23.65 -15.22 14.99
CA SER A 203 -22.34 -15.00 14.38
C SER A 203 -21.37 -14.45 15.42
N MET A 204 -20.18 -15.03 15.47
CA MET A 204 -19.10 -14.60 16.34
C MET A 204 -18.07 -13.85 15.52
N MET A 205 -17.75 -12.63 15.93
CA MET A 205 -16.78 -11.77 15.28
C MET A 205 -15.70 -11.35 16.27
N THR A 206 -14.47 -11.23 15.80
CA THR A 206 -13.34 -10.75 16.61
C THR A 206 -12.99 -9.35 16.15
N GLU A 207 -13.09 -8.37 17.04
CA GLU A 207 -12.52 -7.04 16.84
C GLU A 207 -11.11 -7.00 17.41
N ALA A 208 -10.14 -6.81 16.51
CA ALA A 208 -8.76 -6.66 16.94
C ALA A 208 -8.56 -5.30 17.62
N GLY A 209 -7.78 -5.30 18.70
CA GLY A 209 -7.17 -4.08 19.22
C GLY A 209 -6.05 -3.66 18.27
N ILE A 210 -6.17 -2.46 17.71
CA ILE A 210 -5.23 -1.94 16.72
C ILE A 210 -4.60 -0.65 17.26
N ASP A 211 -3.27 -0.64 17.40
CA ASP A 211 -2.50 0.59 17.59
C ASP A 211 -1.84 0.91 16.26
N ALA A 212 -2.40 1.90 15.57
CA ALA A 212 -1.99 2.25 14.23
C ALA A 212 -1.00 3.43 14.25
N GLY A 213 0.20 3.20 13.72
CA GLY A 213 1.31 4.15 13.67
C GLY A 213 1.77 4.43 12.24
N PHE A 214 2.63 5.43 12.05
CA PHE A 214 3.14 5.76 10.71
C PHE A 214 4.19 4.75 10.21
N THR A 215 5.01 4.22 11.12
CA THR A 215 6.08 3.26 10.81
C THR A 215 5.66 1.81 11.06
N ARG A 216 4.73 1.59 12.00
CA ARG A 216 4.27 0.26 12.40
C ARG A 216 2.84 0.27 12.90
N ASP A 217 2.18 -0.86 12.74
CA ASP A 217 0.86 -1.13 13.27
C ASP A 217 0.93 -2.39 14.14
N LEU A 218 0.38 -2.31 15.34
CA LEU A 218 0.26 -3.43 16.28
C LEU A 218 -1.17 -3.94 16.24
N TYR A 219 -1.31 -5.25 16.06
CA TYR A 219 -2.60 -5.91 16.03
C TYR A 219 -2.63 -6.96 17.13
N VAL A 220 -3.68 -6.93 17.93
CA VAL A 220 -3.96 -7.98 18.91
C VAL A 220 -5.39 -8.45 18.71
N ALA A 221 -5.59 -9.75 18.61
CA ALA A 221 -6.90 -10.36 18.47
C ALA A 221 -7.09 -11.47 19.51
N LEU A 222 -8.31 -11.56 20.03
CA LEU A 222 -8.72 -12.64 20.93
C LEU A 222 -9.29 -13.79 20.11
N GLY A 223 -8.69 -14.97 20.28
CA GLY A 223 -9.19 -16.25 19.78
C GLY A 223 -10.21 -16.85 20.74
N GLU A 224 -10.13 -18.16 20.97
CA GLU A 224 -11.03 -18.85 21.89
C GLU A 224 -10.55 -18.77 23.36
N PRO A 225 -11.49 -18.78 24.32
CA PRO A 225 -11.15 -18.99 25.73
C PRO A 225 -10.65 -20.44 25.92
N LEU A 226 -9.55 -20.60 26.67
CA LEU A 226 -8.90 -21.89 26.93
C LEU A 226 -9.12 -22.42 28.36
N GLY A 227 -10.07 -21.83 29.11
CA GLY A 227 -10.31 -22.17 30.52
C GLY A 227 -9.36 -21.46 31.48
N ASP A 228 -9.72 -21.44 32.77
CA ASP A 228 -8.97 -20.77 33.86
C ASP A 228 -8.67 -19.28 33.61
N GLY A 229 -9.56 -18.59 32.87
CA GLY A 229 -9.38 -17.19 32.49
C GLY A 229 -8.31 -16.95 31.40
N ALA A 230 -7.69 -18.00 30.86
CA ALA A 230 -6.72 -17.90 29.78
C ALA A 230 -7.38 -17.82 28.41
N TRP A 231 -6.76 -17.07 27.50
CA TRP A 231 -7.27 -16.82 26.14
C TRP A 231 -6.19 -17.09 25.11
N ALA A 232 -6.61 -17.52 23.91
CA ALA A 232 -5.74 -17.54 22.75
C ALA A 232 -5.57 -16.09 22.30
N VAL A 233 -4.37 -15.56 22.41
CA VAL A 233 -4.07 -14.19 21.97
C VAL A 233 -3.17 -14.27 20.76
N ARG A 234 -3.65 -13.71 19.65
CA ARG A 234 -2.91 -13.56 18.40
C ARG A 234 -2.38 -12.15 18.32
N VAL A 235 -1.06 -12.01 18.24
CA VAL A 235 -0.38 -10.73 18.16
C VAL A 235 0.38 -10.64 16.84
N HIS A 236 0.21 -9.52 16.13
CA HIS A 236 0.99 -9.19 14.95
C HIS A 236 1.63 -7.81 15.08
N VAL A 237 2.90 -7.74 14.67
CA VAL A 237 3.60 -6.47 14.44
C VAL A 237 3.79 -6.36 12.94
N LYS A 238 3.05 -5.44 12.30
CA LYS A 238 3.10 -5.23 10.85
C LYS A 238 3.62 -3.82 10.54
N PRO A 239 4.83 -3.68 10.00
CA PRO A 239 5.34 -2.37 9.65
C PRO A 239 4.78 -1.89 8.31
N PHE A 240 4.69 -0.57 8.14
CA PHE A 240 4.34 0.10 6.87
C PHE A 240 2.98 -0.23 6.22
N VAL A 241 2.01 -0.83 6.92
CA VAL A 241 0.69 -1.10 6.33
C VAL A 241 -0.02 0.19 5.89
N ARG A 242 0.14 1.30 6.63
CA ARG A 242 -0.37 2.63 6.21
C ARG A 242 0.19 3.12 4.88
N TRP A 243 1.41 2.71 4.49
CA TRP A 243 2.01 3.13 3.22
C TRP A 243 1.28 2.50 2.02
N ILE A 244 0.73 1.30 2.20
CA ILE A 244 -0.12 0.63 1.22
C ILE A 244 -1.36 1.47 0.95
N TRP A 245 -2.06 1.87 2.02
CA TRP A 245 -3.23 2.75 1.93
C TRP A 245 -2.90 4.12 1.35
N PHE A 246 -1.80 4.72 1.81
CA PHE A 246 -1.35 6.02 1.31
C PHE A 246 -1.00 5.96 -0.18
N GLY A 247 -0.33 4.91 -0.65
CA GLY A 247 -0.06 4.69 -2.08
C GLY A 247 -1.34 4.53 -2.90
N GLY A 248 -2.34 3.82 -2.38
CA GLY A 248 -3.67 3.71 -2.97
C GLY A 248 -4.39 5.06 -3.07
N LEU A 249 -4.37 5.85 -1.99
CA LEU A 249 -4.95 7.20 -1.95
C LEU A 249 -4.25 8.14 -2.94
N LEU A 250 -2.92 8.11 -3.02
CA LEU A 250 -2.16 8.88 -4.01
C LEU A 250 -2.54 8.48 -5.43
N THR A 251 -2.68 7.18 -5.70
CA THR A 251 -3.10 6.67 -7.01
C THR A 251 -4.48 7.16 -7.40
N GLY A 252 -5.45 7.04 -6.48
CA GLY A 252 -6.82 7.53 -6.68
C GLY A 252 -6.86 9.05 -6.87
N PHE A 253 -6.11 9.80 -6.05
CA PHE A 253 -6.02 11.26 -6.16
C PHE A 253 -5.37 11.71 -7.48
N GLY A 254 -4.32 11.03 -7.93
CA GLY A 254 -3.69 11.28 -9.23
C GLY A 254 -4.65 11.04 -10.39
N GLY A 255 -5.44 9.97 -10.33
CA GLY A 255 -6.51 9.69 -11.28
C GLY A 255 -7.59 10.77 -11.30
N LEU A 256 -8.03 11.23 -10.11
CA LEU A 256 -9.01 12.31 -9.98
C LEU A 256 -8.48 13.63 -10.57
N LEU A 257 -7.23 14.00 -10.27
CA LEU A 257 -6.58 15.19 -10.83
C LEU A 257 -6.50 15.11 -12.36
N ALA A 258 -6.22 13.94 -12.91
CA ALA A 258 -6.19 13.73 -14.36
C ALA A 258 -7.59 13.86 -14.99
N ALA A 259 -8.62 13.35 -14.33
CA ALA A 259 -10.01 13.48 -14.79
C ALA A 259 -10.52 14.94 -14.77
N LEU A 260 -10.07 15.73 -13.79
CA LEU A 260 -10.44 17.15 -13.64
C LEU A 260 -9.73 18.09 -14.63
N ASP A 261 -8.88 17.57 -15.52
CA ASP A 261 -8.12 18.41 -16.44
C ASP A 261 -9.00 19.09 -17.51
N ARG A 262 -8.65 20.34 -17.83
CA ARG A 262 -9.40 21.21 -18.75
C ARG A 262 -9.45 20.61 -20.16
N ARG A 263 -8.46 19.80 -20.54
CA ARG A 263 -8.39 19.10 -21.84
C ARG A 263 -9.58 18.17 -22.08
N TYR A 264 -10.03 17.44 -21.05
CA TYR A 264 -11.21 16.58 -21.15
C TYR A 264 -12.50 17.41 -21.22
N ARG A 265 -12.57 18.52 -20.48
CA ARG A 265 -13.72 19.46 -20.55
C ARG A 265 -13.84 20.16 -21.91
N VAL A 266 -12.73 20.49 -22.58
CA VAL A 266 -12.76 21.13 -23.91
C VAL A 266 -13.27 20.17 -24.99
N LYS A 267 -12.88 18.89 -24.95
CA LYS A 267 -13.40 17.87 -25.88
C LYS A 267 -14.88 17.55 -25.69
N VAL A 268 -15.37 17.58 -24.44
CA VAL A 268 -16.81 17.43 -24.17
C VAL A 268 -17.56 18.65 -24.69
N LYS A 269 -17.07 19.87 -24.45
CA LYS A 269 -17.68 21.08 -24.99
C LYS A 269 -17.72 21.09 -26.52
N SER A 270 -16.65 20.67 -27.20
CA SER A 270 -16.63 20.61 -28.67
C SER A 270 -17.61 19.57 -29.20
N ARG A 271 -17.66 18.36 -28.61
CA ARG A 271 -18.63 17.32 -29.00
C ARG A 271 -20.07 17.71 -28.73
N VAL A 272 -20.35 18.36 -27.60
CA VAL A 272 -21.70 18.87 -27.29
C VAL A 272 -22.08 19.99 -28.24
N ARG A 273 -21.16 20.91 -28.57
CA ARG A 273 -21.39 21.98 -29.55
C ARG A 273 -21.66 21.42 -30.96
N GLU A 274 -20.94 20.37 -31.35
CA GLU A 274 -21.11 19.66 -32.62
C GLU A 274 -22.44 18.89 -32.66
N ALA A 275 -22.78 18.16 -31.59
CA ALA A 275 -24.06 17.46 -31.45
C ALA A 275 -25.28 18.39 -31.40
N LEU A 276 -25.10 19.62 -30.89
CA LEU A 276 -26.12 20.67 -30.87
C LEU A 276 -26.18 21.48 -32.18
N GLY A 277 -25.38 21.15 -33.21
CA GLY A 277 -25.40 21.85 -34.51
C GLY A 277 -24.85 23.28 -34.48
N LEU A 278 -24.15 23.68 -33.41
CA LEU A 278 -23.63 25.03 -33.20
C LEU A 278 -22.23 25.26 -33.84
N SER A 279 -21.84 24.43 -34.82
CA SER A 279 -20.53 24.56 -35.48
C SER A 279 -20.47 25.68 -36.53
N GLY A 280 -21.61 26.24 -36.93
CA GLY A 280 -21.71 27.31 -37.94
C GLY A 280 -21.79 28.75 -37.43
N ALA A 281 -21.92 28.99 -36.13
CA ALA A 281 -21.96 30.36 -35.59
C ALA A 281 -20.54 30.86 -35.29
N ALA A 282 -19.90 31.44 -36.31
CA ALA A 282 -18.71 32.26 -36.18
C ALA A 282 -19.06 33.61 -35.54
N VAL A 283 -18.16 34.09 -34.68
CA VAL A 283 -17.66 35.48 -34.75
C VAL A 283 -16.14 35.37 -34.69
#